data_AF-A0AAW9EFL6-F1
#
_entry.id   AF-A0AAW9EFL6-F1
#
_cell.length_a   1.000
_cell.length_b   1.000
_cell.length_c   1.000
_cell.angle_alpha   90.00
_cell.angle_beta   90.00
_cell.angle_gamma   90.00
#
_symmetry.space_group_name_H-M   'P 1'
#
loop_
_entity.id
_entity.type
_entity.pdbx_description
1 polymer ?
#
loop_
_entity_poly.entity_id
_entity_poly.type
_entity_poly.pdbx_seq_one_letter_code
_entity_poly.pdbx_strand_id
1 'polypeptide(L)' 'MIVTIKKKLEETLIPEHLRAAGIIPVLAYDEDDHVFLMDDHSAGFGFMCEPLCGADEKVQERMNGFLNQEFPSKTTL' A
#
# COMPACT_ATOMS: atom_id res chain seq x y z
N MET A 1 -0.14 -26.27 3.76
CA MET A 1 -1.26 -25.32 3.86
C MET A 1 -1.00 -24.01 3.12
N ILE A 2 0.15 -23.35 3.33
CA ILE A 2 0.55 -22.11 2.63
C ILE A 2 0.56 -22.27 1.09
N VAL A 3 1.11 -23.38 0.59
CA VAL A 3 1.14 -23.67 -0.86
C VAL A 3 -0.28 -23.80 -1.46
N THR A 4 -1.21 -24.38 -0.68
CA THR A 4 -2.60 -24.59 -1.10
C THR A 4 -3.38 -23.27 -1.18
N ILE A 5 -3.12 -22.35 -0.25
CA ILE A 5 -3.74 -21.01 -0.22
C ILE A 5 -3.21 -20.16 -1.38
N LYS A 6 -1.88 -20.15 -1.62
CA LYS A 6 -1.27 -19.45 -2.77
C LYS A 6 -1.87 -19.91 -4.10
N LYS A 7 -1.99 -21.22 -4.31
CA LYS A 7 -2.57 -21.79 -5.55
C LYS A 7 -4.04 -21.43 -5.76
N LYS A 8 -4.82 -21.28 -4.67
CA LYS A 8 -6.23 -20.89 -4.74
C LYS A 8 -6.43 -19.40 -5.08
N LEU A 9 -5.48 -18.56 -4.67
CA LEU A 9 -5.51 -17.10 -4.85
C LEU A 9 -4.60 -16.64 -5.99
N GLU A 10 -4.10 -17.55 -6.82
CA GLU A 10 -3.09 -17.25 -7.84
C GLU A 10 -3.58 -16.18 -8.84
N GLU A 11 -4.86 -16.22 -9.21
CA GLU A 11 -5.54 -15.24 -10.08
C GLU A 11 -5.79 -13.88 -9.41
N THR A 12 -5.71 -13.78 -8.07
CA THR A 12 -5.97 -12.54 -7.33
C THR A 12 -4.70 -11.90 -6.77
N LEU A 13 -3.56 -12.60 -6.84
CA LEU A 13 -2.28 -12.08 -6.37
C LEU A 13 -1.53 -11.39 -7.50
N ILE A 14 -1.00 -10.20 -7.20
CA ILE A 14 -0.07 -9.53 -8.12
C ILE A 14 1.19 -10.41 -8.29
N PRO A 15 1.60 -10.75 -9.53
CA PRO A 15 2.82 -11.51 -9.81
C PRO A 15 4.03 -10.86 -9.16
N GLU A 16 4.97 -11.66 -8.65
CA GLU A 16 6.07 -11.17 -7.82
C GLU A 16 6.90 -10.05 -8.47
N HIS A 17 7.19 -10.20 -9.76
CA HIS A 17 7.93 -9.21 -10.55
C HIS A 17 7.14 -7.93 -10.87
N LEU A 18 5.81 -7.93 -10.66
CA LEU A 18 4.94 -6.76 -10.82
C LEU A 18 4.57 -6.10 -9.50
N ARG A 19 5.05 -6.63 -8.36
CA ARG A 19 4.82 -5.99 -7.06
C ARG A 19 5.69 -4.74 -6.96
N ALA A 20 5.24 -3.75 -6.21
CA ALA A 20 5.94 -2.47 -6.04
C ALA A 20 7.44 -2.65 -5.75
N ALA A 21 7.82 -3.54 -4.83
CA ALA A 21 9.21 -3.81 -4.49
C ALA A 21 10.07 -4.38 -5.64
N GLY A 22 9.45 -5.02 -6.64
CA GLY A 22 10.14 -5.51 -7.84
C GLY A 22 10.25 -4.46 -8.96
N ILE A 23 9.46 -3.38 -8.88
CA ILE A 23 9.45 -2.29 -9.86
C ILE A 23 10.31 -1.12 -9.35
N ILE A 24 10.13 -0.75 -8.08
CA ILE A 24 10.83 0.35 -7.39
C ILE A 24 11.37 -0.19 -6.04
N PRO A 25 12.57 -0.76 -6.03
CA PRO A 25 13.25 -1.22 -4.81
C PRO A 25 13.40 -0.15 -3.72
N VAL A 26 13.28 -0.59 -2.46
CA VAL A 26 13.59 0.23 -1.27
C VAL A 26 15.09 0.14 -0.98
N LEU A 27 15.74 1.29 -0.78
CA LEU A 27 17.16 1.40 -0.46
C LEU A 27 17.42 1.59 1.04
N ALA A 28 16.62 2.42 1.70
CA ALA A 28 16.76 2.75 3.12
C ALA A 28 15.42 3.17 3.73
N TYR A 29 15.38 3.25 5.06
CA TYR A 29 14.23 3.72 5.84
C TYR A 29 14.71 4.75 6.86
N ASP A 30 13.96 5.85 6.99
CA ASP A 30 14.17 6.88 8.00
C ASP A 30 13.16 6.69 9.14
N GLU A 31 13.65 6.45 10.35
CA GLU A 31 12.82 6.23 11.54
C GLU A 31 12.17 7.50 12.06
N ASP A 32 12.80 8.66 11.85
CA ASP A 32 12.32 9.94 12.39
C ASP A 32 11.15 10.48 11.55
N ASP A 33 11.27 10.37 10.22
CA ASP A 33 10.29 10.88 9.26
C ASP A 33 9.31 9.80 8.75
N HIS A 34 9.53 8.52 9.10
CA HIS A 34 8.73 7.38 8.65
C HIS A 34 8.61 7.25 7.12
N VAL A 35 9.70 7.54 6.40
CA VAL A 35 9.77 7.49 4.93
C VAL A 35 10.79 6.48 4.43
N PHE A 36 10.55 5.93 3.26
CA PHE A 36 11.45 5.03 2.55
C PHE A 36 12.19 5.77 1.45
N LEU A 37 13.51 5.60 1.37
CA LEU A 37 14.28 6.02 0.21
C LEU A 37 14.15 4.96 -0.89
N MET A 38 13.63 5.37 -2.04
CA MET A 38 13.43 4.50 -3.21
C MET A 38 14.60 4.63 -4.20
N ASP A 39 14.81 3.61 -5.04
CA ASP A 39 15.92 3.59 -6.00
C ASP A 39 15.80 4.63 -7.13
N ASP A 40 14.60 5.08 -7.43
CA ASP A 40 14.27 6.15 -8.38
C ASP A 40 14.42 7.56 -7.80
N HIS A 41 15.04 7.68 -6.62
CA HIS A 41 15.18 8.92 -5.86
C HIS A 41 13.86 9.54 -5.38
N SER A 42 12.76 8.77 -5.36
CA SER A 42 11.52 9.18 -4.69
C SER A 42 11.54 8.86 -3.19
N ALA A 43 10.62 9.49 -2.46
CA ALA A 43 10.31 9.16 -1.07
C ALA A 43 9.01 8.33 -1.03
N GLY A 44 9.12 7.09 -0.57
CA GLY A 44 7.99 6.18 -0.39
C GLY A 44 7.40 6.30 1.01
N PHE A 45 6.07 6.15 1.12
CA PHE A 45 5.37 6.03 2.40
C PHE A 45 4.17 5.09 2.22
N GLY A 46 3.65 4.56 3.32
CA GLY A 46 2.49 3.67 3.28
C GLY A 46 1.69 3.76 4.57
N PHE A 47 0.39 3.48 4.46
CA PHE A 47 -0.48 3.39 5.62
C PHE A 47 -0.56 1.94 6.09
N MET A 48 -0.27 1.71 7.37
CA MET A 48 -0.53 0.41 7.98
C MET A 48 -2.03 0.30 8.25
N CYS A 49 -2.74 -0.43 7.40
CA CYS A 49 -4.16 -0.67 7.59
C CYS A 49 -4.36 -1.71 8.71
N GLU A 50 -4.87 -1.29 9.85
CA GLU A 50 -5.43 -2.20 10.83
C GLU A 50 -6.84 -2.64 10.37
N PRO A 51 -7.22 -3.91 10.53
CA PRO A 51 -8.58 -4.35 10.22
C PRO A 51 -9.58 -3.58 11.09
N LEU A 52 -10.49 -2.84 10.44
CA LEU A 52 -11.57 -2.14 11.11
C LEU A 52 -12.59 -3.14 11.68
N CYS A 53 -12.55 -3.36 12.99
CA CYS A 53 -13.60 -4.09 13.70
C CYS A 53 -14.88 -3.25 13.71
N GLY A 54 -15.97 -3.78 13.17
CA GLY A 54 -17.28 -3.12 13.21
C GLY A 54 -17.39 -1.91 12.27
N ALA A 55 -17.02 -2.08 11.00
CA ALA A 55 -17.30 -1.08 9.98
C ALA A 55 -18.82 -0.82 9.91
N ASP A 56 -19.24 0.35 10.40
CA ASP A 56 -20.57 0.89 10.21
C ASP A 56 -20.58 1.84 9.00
N GLU A 57 -21.77 2.28 8.59
CA GLU A 57 -21.94 3.18 7.45
C GLU A 57 -21.12 4.48 7.60
N LYS A 58 -20.90 4.95 8.83
CA LYS A 58 -20.13 6.17 9.10
C LYS A 58 -18.64 5.99 8.85
N VAL A 59 -18.09 4.83 9.18
CA VAL A 59 -16.70 4.47 8.84
C VAL A 59 -16.52 4.45 7.32
N GLN A 60 -17.48 3.88 6.59
CA GLN A 60 -17.44 3.83 5.13
C GLN A 60 -17.50 5.23 4.49
N GLU A 61 -18.39 6.11 4.97
CA GLU A 61 -18.47 7.50 4.50
C GLU A 61 -17.15 8.26 4.72
N ARG A 62 -16.52 8.10 5.90
CA ARG A 62 -15.24 8.74 6.21
C ARG A 62 -14.12 8.24 5.30
N MET A 63 -14.08 6.94 5.04
CA MET A 63 -13.06 6.36 4.16
C MET A 63 -13.22 6.84 2.73
N ASN A 64 -14.46 6.90 2.22
CA ASN A 64 -14.76 7.50 0.93
C ASN A 64 -14.36 8.97 0.86
N GLY A 65 -14.60 9.74 1.92
CA GLY A 65 -14.17 11.13 2.00
C GLY A 65 -12.65 11.28 1.91
N PHE A 66 -11.90 10.43 2.63
CA PHE A 66 -10.43 10.43 2.60
C PHE A 66 -9.86 10.08 1.22
N LEU A 67 -10.39 9.03 0.57
CA LEU A 67 -9.91 8.61 -0.75
C LEU A 67 -10.17 9.63 -1.87
N ASN A 68 -11.18 10.50 -1.71
CA ASN A 68 -11.54 11.51 -2.69
C ASN A 68 -10.89 12.88 -2.40
N GLN A 69 -9.95 12.97 -1.45
CA GLN A 69 -9.21 14.21 -1.22
C GLN A 69 -8.22 14.48 -2.36
N GLU A 70 -7.98 15.76 -2.64
CA GLU A 70 -6.93 16.15 -3.58
C GLU A 70 -5.56 15.76 -3.00
N PHE A 71 -4.90 14.83 -3.67
CA PHE A 71 -3.52 14.50 -3.36
C PHE A 71 -2.58 15.63 -3.81
N PRO A 72 -1.42 15.81 -3.14
CA PRO A 72 -0.40 16.74 -3.59
C PRO A 72 -0.08 16.58 -5.08
N SER A 73 0.23 17.70 -5.75
CA SER A 73 0.60 17.67 -7.16
C SER A 73 1.78 16.73 -7.40
N LYS A 74 1.63 15.82 -8.37
CA LYS A 74 2.57 14.73 -8.74
C LYS A 74 2.57 13.50 -7.82
N THR A 75 1.52 13.26 -7.03
CA THR A 75 1.30 11.96 -6.39
C THR A 75 0.89 10.89 -7.43
N THR A 76 1.51 9.71 -7.37
CA THR A 76 1.16 8.51 -8.15
C THR A 76 0.57 7.47 -7.19
N LEU A 77 -0.64 6.97 -7.48
CA LEU A 77 -1.32 5.90 -6.73
C LEU A 77 -1.20 4.56 -7.47
#